data_AF-R4V2K6-F1
#
_entry.id   AF-R4V2K6-F1
#
_cell.length_a   1.000
_cell.length_b   1.000
_cell.length_c   1.000
_cell.angle_alpha   90.00
_cell.angle_beta   90.00
_cell.angle_gamma   90.00
#
_symmetry.space_group_name_H-M   'P 1'
#
loop_
_entity.id
_entity.type
_entity.pdbx_description
1 polymer ?
#
loop_
_entity_poly.entity_id
_entity_poly.type
_entity_poly.pdbx_seq_one_letter_code
_entity_poly.pdbx_strand_id
1 'polypeptide(L)'
;MPEKYQEKLSEIFPEFKVTVAKKADAIYPVVSAASICAKVSRDRALKVWTFQEGLEATPNDFGSGYPNDPVTKAFLTKNIDPIFGYPQLVRFSWSTAGKILREHCVAVEWSDEEDEQSGASKNMNITTFFKQVGSNKRQKIKHTFFTVRNLDVLDAL
;
A
#
# COMPACT_ATOMS: atom_id res chain seq x y z
N MET A 1 12.06 -6.91 17.89
CA MET A 1 13.05 -7.41 18.89
C MET A 1 14.30 -7.79 18.14
N PRO A 2 15.50 -7.31 18.53
CA PRO A 2 16.75 -7.59 17.82
C PRO A 2 17.00 -9.09 17.63
N GLU A 3 16.62 -9.90 18.61
CA GLU A 3 16.78 -11.37 18.64
C GLU A 3 16.14 -12.07 17.43
N LYS A 4 14.85 -11.81 17.15
CA LYS A 4 14.16 -12.41 15.98
C LYS A 4 14.83 -12.07 14.66
N TYR A 5 15.36 -10.86 14.53
CA TYR A 5 16.02 -10.43 13.30
C TYR A 5 17.43 -11.00 13.20
N GLN A 6 18.13 -11.13 14.34
CA GLN A 6 19.42 -11.80 14.41
C GLN A 6 19.29 -13.27 14.03
N GLU A 7 18.31 -13.98 14.58
CA GLU A 7 18.03 -15.38 14.25
C GLU A 7 17.79 -15.57 12.75
N LYS A 8 16.91 -14.75 12.16
CA LYS A 8 16.66 -14.75 10.71
C LYS A 8 17.93 -14.54 9.89
N LEU A 9 18.78 -13.59 10.27
CA LEU A 9 20.01 -13.31 9.53
C LEU A 9 21.06 -14.40 9.73
N SER A 10 21.16 -14.99 10.93
CA SER A 10 22.05 -16.12 11.19
C SER A 10 21.66 -17.36 10.40
N GLU A 11 20.37 -17.59 10.15
CA GLU A 11 19.89 -18.67 9.28
C GLU A 11 20.30 -18.44 7.82
N ILE A 12 20.21 -17.20 7.33
CA ILE A 12 20.61 -16.83 5.95
C ILE A 12 22.14 -16.85 5.78
N PHE A 13 22.87 -16.48 6.83
CA PHE A 13 24.33 -16.31 6.80
C PHE A 13 25.02 -17.15 7.90
N PRO A 14 24.97 -18.49 7.80
CA PRO A 14 25.44 -19.39 8.87
C PRO A 14 26.96 -19.33 9.11
N GLU A 15 27.73 -18.92 8.10
CA GLU A 15 29.19 -18.82 8.18
C GLU A 15 29.67 -17.60 8.98
N PHE A 16 28.79 -16.62 9.23
CA PHE A 16 29.15 -15.36 9.86
C PHE A 16 28.54 -15.22 11.25
N LYS A 17 29.32 -14.66 12.19
CA LYS A 17 28.79 -14.27 13.49
C LYS A 17 27.93 -13.00 13.34
N VAL A 18 26.62 -13.16 13.25
CA VAL A 18 25.68 -12.04 13.16
C VAL A 18 25.33 -11.49 14.55
N THR A 19 25.37 -10.17 14.72
CA THR A 19 24.93 -9.47 15.94
C THR A 19 24.01 -8.32 15.56
N VAL A 20 22.81 -8.29 16.15
CA VAL A 20 21.81 -7.22 15.95
C VAL A 20 21.58 -6.53 17.29
N ALA A 21 21.82 -5.23 17.34
CA ALA A 21 21.67 -4.42 18.55
C ALA A 21 20.82 -3.17 18.30
N LYS A 22 20.15 -2.68 19.35
CA LYS A 22 19.51 -1.36 19.32
C LYS A 22 20.60 -0.29 19.34
N LYS A 23 20.44 0.79 18.55
CA LYS A 23 21.41 1.90 18.45
C LYS A 23 22.84 1.43 18.12
N ALA A 24 22.95 0.42 17.25
CA ALA A 24 24.24 -0.17 16.87
C ALA A 24 25.22 0.85 16.25
N ASP A 25 24.71 1.90 15.63
CA ASP A 25 25.47 3.04 15.08
C ASP A 25 26.20 3.87 16.15
N ALA A 26 25.72 3.86 17.39
CA ALA A 26 26.39 4.51 18.53
C ALA A 26 27.39 3.58 19.25
N ILE A 27 27.30 2.26 19.01
CA ILE A 27 28.08 1.24 19.72
C ILE A 27 29.27 0.77 18.87
N TYR A 28 29.06 0.62 17.56
CA TYR A 28 30.04 0.05 16.64
C TYR A 28 30.44 1.07 15.57
N PRO A 29 31.71 1.52 15.52
CA PRO A 29 32.17 2.50 14.53
C PRO A 29 31.89 2.12 13.07
N VAL A 30 31.99 0.82 12.74
CA VAL A 30 31.68 0.30 11.40
C VAL A 30 30.21 0.49 11.01
N VAL A 31 29.30 0.35 11.96
CA VAL A 31 27.86 0.60 11.74
C VAL A 31 27.57 2.10 11.67
N SER A 32 28.32 2.91 12.43
CA SER A 32 28.27 4.36 12.33
C SER A 32 28.66 4.85 10.93
N ALA A 33 29.76 4.35 10.39
CA ALA A 33 30.20 4.64 9.03
C ALA A 33 29.15 4.22 7.98
N ALA A 34 28.57 3.01 8.13
CA ALA A 34 27.47 2.57 7.26
C ALA A 34 26.25 3.50 7.33
N SER A 35 25.93 4.03 8.51
CA SER A 35 24.84 4.99 8.72
C SER A 35 25.11 6.33 8.02
N ILE A 36 26.36 6.80 8.00
CA ILE A 36 26.75 7.99 7.23
C ILE A 36 26.57 7.74 5.73
N CYS A 37 27.11 6.63 5.22
CA CYS A 37 26.98 6.26 3.80
C CYS A 37 25.51 6.17 3.36
N ALA A 38 24.65 5.57 4.19
CA ALA A 38 23.23 5.44 3.91
C ALA A 38 22.54 6.82 3.83
N LYS A 39 22.79 7.72 4.80
CA LYS A 39 22.18 9.06 4.83
C LYS A 39 22.63 9.91 3.64
N VAL A 40 23.95 9.96 3.39
CA VAL A 40 24.50 10.75 2.26
C VAL A 40 23.97 10.23 0.93
N SER A 41 23.87 8.92 0.75
CA SER A 41 23.33 8.33 -0.49
C SER A 41 21.85 8.66 -0.68
N ARG A 42 21.04 8.57 0.37
CA ARG A 42 19.63 8.97 0.35
C ARG A 42 19.47 10.43 -0.05
N ASP A 43 20.20 11.33 0.63
CA ASP A 43 20.06 12.77 0.41
C ASP A 43 20.51 13.16 -1.00
N ARG A 44 21.56 12.50 -1.51
CA ARG A 44 21.98 12.64 -2.91
C ARG A 44 20.91 12.14 -3.88
N ALA A 45 20.33 10.97 -3.65
CA ALA A 45 19.30 10.40 -4.52
C ALA A 45 18.07 11.31 -4.62
N LEU A 46 17.63 11.90 -3.50
CA LEU A 46 16.54 12.87 -3.48
C LEU A 46 16.91 14.18 -4.20
N LYS A 47 18.16 14.64 -4.08
CA LYS A 47 18.61 15.87 -4.74
C LYS A 47 18.67 15.75 -6.27
N VAL A 48 18.98 14.57 -6.79
CA VAL A 48 19.05 14.32 -8.24
C VAL A 48 17.79 13.64 -8.78
N TRP A 49 16.75 13.51 -7.96
CA TRP A 49 15.48 12.91 -8.37
C TRP A 49 14.82 13.77 -9.45
N THR A 50 14.38 13.12 -10.52
CA THR A 50 13.62 13.74 -11.61
C THR A 50 12.25 13.07 -11.70
N PHE A 51 11.19 13.84 -11.50
CA PHE A 51 9.83 13.35 -11.63
C PHE A 51 9.52 13.02 -13.09
N GLN A 52 9.05 11.80 -13.33
CA GLN A 52 8.64 11.35 -14.66
C GLN A 52 7.30 11.96 -15.08
N GLU A 53 6.55 12.44 -14.11
CA GLU A 53 5.23 13.06 -14.24
C GLU A 53 5.31 14.54 -14.67
N GLY A 54 6.52 15.07 -14.92
CA GLY A 54 6.73 16.47 -15.33
C GLY A 54 6.67 17.48 -14.18
N LEU A 55 6.68 17.02 -12.93
CA LEU A 55 6.68 17.88 -11.75
C LEU A 55 8.07 18.48 -11.51
N GLU A 56 8.17 19.81 -11.51
CA GLU A 56 9.37 20.52 -11.11
C GLU A 56 9.31 20.80 -9.59
N ALA A 57 9.93 19.92 -8.81
CA ALA A 57 10.05 20.08 -7.36
C ALA A 57 11.46 19.72 -6.88
N THR A 58 11.96 20.52 -5.95
CA THR A 58 13.24 20.33 -5.28
C THR A 58 13.03 19.67 -3.91
N PRO A 59 14.09 19.16 -3.26
CA PRO A 59 13.97 18.61 -1.90
C PRO A 59 13.37 19.56 -0.86
N ASN A 60 13.47 20.87 -1.07
CA ASN A 60 12.85 21.84 -0.17
C ASN A 60 11.33 21.89 -0.31
N ASP A 61 10.79 21.52 -1.47
CA ASP A 61 9.35 21.59 -1.77
C ASP A 61 8.58 20.43 -1.15
N PHE A 62 9.20 19.25 -1.03
CA PHE A 62 8.62 18.08 -0.37
C PHE A 62 9.11 17.86 1.07
N GLY A 63 10.02 18.71 1.56
CA GLY A 63 10.48 18.70 2.94
C GLY A 63 11.28 17.44 3.30
N SER A 64 11.16 17.01 4.55
CA SER A 64 11.90 15.88 5.11
C SER A 64 11.40 14.50 4.61
N GLY A 65 10.21 14.43 4.03
CA GLY A 65 9.55 13.19 3.62
C GLY A 65 8.91 12.40 4.76
N TYR A 66 8.88 12.93 5.99
CA TYR A 66 8.23 12.28 7.12
C TYR A 66 6.76 12.69 7.29
N PRO A 67 5.87 11.80 7.76
CA PRO A 67 4.45 12.10 7.86
C PRO A 67 4.12 13.24 8.82
N ASN A 68 5.01 13.54 9.78
CA ASN A 68 4.79 14.57 10.78
C ASN A 68 5.28 15.96 10.36
N ASP A 69 5.99 16.04 9.23
CA ASP A 69 6.51 17.30 8.71
C ASP A 69 5.39 18.07 7.97
N PRO A 70 5.09 19.31 8.37
CA PRO A 70 4.07 20.12 7.70
C PRO A 70 4.35 20.35 6.22
N VAL A 71 5.63 20.48 5.81
CA VAL A 71 6.00 20.68 4.40
C VAL A 71 5.69 19.42 3.59
N THR A 72 6.03 18.25 4.13
CA THR A 72 5.71 16.96 3.49
C THR A 72 4.20 16.78 3.34
N LYS A 73 3.40 17.10 4.37
CA LYS A 73 1.94 17.02 4.26
C LYS A 73 1.38 17.96 3.20
N ALA A 74 1.86 19.20 3.17
CA ALA A 74 1.43 20.20 2.18
C ALA A 74 1.79 19.75 0.76
N PHE A 75 2.96 19.14 0.56
CA PHE A 75 3.37 18.56 -0.72
C PHE A 75 2.41 17.46 -1.18
N LEU A 76 2.03 16.54 -0.28
CA LEU A 76 1.08 15.47 -0.59
C LEU A 76 -0.27 16.05 -1.02
N THR A 77 -0.84 16.98 -0.26
CA THR A 77 -2.16 17.56 -0.59
C THR A 77 -2.14 18.42 -1.85
N LYS A 78 -1.00 19.03 -2.19
CA LYS A 78 -0.85 19.90 -3.37
C LYS A 78 -0.62 19.10 -4.66
N ASN A 79 0.11 17.99 -4.58
CA ASN A 79 0.56 17.23 -5.75
C ASN A 79 -0.15 15.86 -5.82
N ILE A 80 -1.47 15.90 -5.82
CA ILE A 80 -2.32 14.72 -5.96
C ILE A 80 -3.28 14.89 -7.14
N ASP A 81 -3.29 13.91 -8.02
CA ASP A 81 -4.19 13.81 -9.16
C ASP A 81 -5.44 12.96 -8.77
N PRO A 82 -6.66 13.36 -9.17
CA PRO A 82 -7.87 12.63 -8.80
C PRO A 82 -7.93 11.19 -9.32
N ILE A 83 -7.25 10.87 -10.42
CA ILE A 83 -7.27 9.55 -11.06
C ILE A 83 -6.00 8.78 -10.70
N PHE A 84 -4.83 9.38 -10.89
CA PHE A 84 -3.53 8.70 -10.74
C PHE A 84 -2.96 8.76 -9.31
N GLY A 85 -3.49 9.64 -8.45
CA GLY A 85 -2.97 9.83 -7.10
C GLY A 85 -1.66 10.61 -7.11
N TYR A 86 -0.58 10.03 -6.59
CA TYR A 86 0.68 10.74 -6.37
C TYR A 86 1.74 10.48 -7.44
N PRO A 87 2.76 11.37 -7.57
CA PRO A 87 3.98 11.02 -8.27
C PRO A 87 4.70 9.84 -7.61
N GLN A 88 5.52 9.10 -8.38
CA GLN A 88 6.21 7.88 -7.97
C GLN A 88 7.15 8.04 -6.76
N LEU A 89 7.55 9.27 -6.43
CA LEU A 89 8.33 9.54 -5.23
C LEU A 89 7.58 9.15 -3.94
N VAL A 90 6.25 9.23 -3.96
CA VAL A 90 5.41 9.00 -2.77
C VAL A 90 5.19 7.50 -2.56
N ARG A 91 5.34 7.06 -1.32
CA ARG A 91 5.05 5.68 -0.91
C ARG A 91 3.55 5.49 -0.71
N PHE A 92 2.87 4.90 -1.67
CA PHE A 92 1.42 4.62 -1.61
C PHE A 92 1.02 3.74 -0.41
N SER A 93 1.92 2.85 0.03
CA SER A 93 1.70 1.98 1.21
C SER A 93 1.72 2.71 2.55
N TRP A 94 2.05 4.00 2.59
CA TRP A 94 1.99 4.78 3.82
C TRP A 94 0.56 5.17 4.18
N SER A 95 0.18 4.92 5.44
CA SER A 95 -1.18 5.21 5.93
C SER A 95 -1.61 6.66 5.73
N THR A 96 -0.69 7.63 5.88
CA THR A 96 -0.96 9.04 5.61
C THR A 96 -1.28 9.29 4.14
N ALA A 97 -0.50 8.71 3.22
CA ALA A 97 -0.73 8.84 1.78
C ALA A 97 -2.07 8.18 1.40
N GLY A 98 -2.33 6.97 1.89
CA GLY A 98 -3.59 6.24 1.63
C GLY A 98 -4.84 6.87 2.25
N LYS A 99 -4.71 7.63 3.35
CA LYS A 99 -5.83 8.42 3.89
C LYS A 99 -6.18 9.57 2.95
N ILE A 100 -5.19 10.37 2.58
CA ILE A 100 -5.39 11.53 1.69
C ILE A 100 -5.89 11.06 0.31
N LEU A 101 -5.38 9.93 -0.21
CA LEU A 101 -5.81 9.37 -1.48
C LEU A 101 -7.31 8.99 -1.47
N ARG A 102 -7.81 8.39 -0.39
CA ARG A 102 -9.24 8.09 -0.24
C ARG A 102 -10.13 9.33 -0.09
N GLU A 103 -9.58 10.42 0.45
CA GLU A 103 -10.32 11.68 0.64
C GLU A 103 -10.38 12.53 -0.64
N HIS A 104 -9.38 12.44 -1.51
CA HIS A 104 -9.18 13.36 -2.64
C HIS A 104 -9.21 12.70 -4.03
N CYS A 105 -9.09 11.38 -4.14
CA CYS A 105 -9.08 10.65 -5.41
C CYS A 105 -10.37 9.83 -5.61
N VAL A 106 -10.56 9.39 -6.85
CA VAL A 106 -11.64 8.48 -7.23
C VAL A 106 -11.43 7.12 -6.55
N ALA A 107 -12.52 6.50 -6.10
CA ALA A 107 -12.49 5.15 -5.54
C ALA A 107 -12.07 4.14 -6.62
N VAL A 108 -11.06 3.33 -6.30
CA VAL A 108 -10.58 2.23 -7.15
C VAL A 108 -10.88 0.93 -6.43
N GLU A 109 -11.45 -0.03 -7.15
CA GLU A 109 -11.71 -1.38 -6.66
C GLU A 109 -10.76 -2.34 -7.37
N TRP A 110 -9.97 -3.07 -6.59
CA TRP A 110 -9.02 -4.07 -7.11
C TRP A 110 -9.62 -5.47 -6.93
N SER A 111 -9.39 -6.36 -7.91
CA SER A 111 -9.93 -7.73 -7.89
C SER A 111 -9.46 -8.58 -6.71
N ASP A 112 -8.34 -8.19 -6.10
CA ASP A 112 -7.62 -8.98 -5.10
C ASP A 112 -7.74 -8.41 -3.68
N GLU A 113 -8.49 -7.31 -3.50
CA GLU A 113 -8.86 -6.84 -2.18
C GLU A 113 -9.94 -7.78 -1.63
N GLU A 114 -9.53 -8.94 -1.11
CA GLU A 114 -10.36 -9.66 -0.14
C GLU A 114 -10.72 -8.65 0.95
N ASP A 115 -12.02 -8.41 1.14
CA ASP A 115 -12.57 -7.44 2.09
C ASP A 115 -11.88 -7.54 3.48
N GLU A 116 -10.79 -6.79 3.71
CA GLU A 116 -10.15 -6.68 5.03
C GLU A 116 -11.08 -6.02 6.07
N GLN A 117 -12.31 -5.67 5.67
CA GLN A 117 -13.42 -5.22 6.50
C GLN A 117 -14.41 -6.33 6.91
N SER A 118 -14.11 -7.61 6.69
CA SER A 118 -14.94 -8.72 7.22
C SER A 118 -14.49 -9.24 8.60
N GLY A 119 -13.82 -8.41 9.40
CA GLY A 119 -13.61 -8.65 10.84
C GLY A 119 -14.83 -8.36 11.72
N ALA A 120 -15.92 -7.83 11.14
CA ALA A 120 -17.21 -7.71 11.81
C ALA A 120 -18.08 -8.91 11.44
N SER A 121 -18.26 -9.82 12.39
CA SER A 121 -19.17 -10.97 12.34
C SER A 121 -20.50 -10.61 11.66
N LYS A 122 -20.66 -10.99 10.39
CA LYS A 122 -21.91 -10.84 9.65
C LYS A 122 -22.84 -11.95 10.15
N ASN A 123 -23.54 -11.68 11.26
CA ASN A 123 -24.60 -12.53 11.77
C ASN A 123 -25.73 -12.59 10.72
N MET A 124 -25.63 -13.57 9.81
CA MET A 124 -26.71 -13.89 8.88
C MET A 124 -27.85 -14.52 9.69
N ASN A 125 -28.92 -13.76 9.91
CA ASN A 125 -30.13 -14.27 10.55
C ASN A 125 -30.75 -15.40 9.70
N ILE A 126 -30.85 -16.59 10.29
CA ILE A 126 -31.44 -17.81 9.73
C ILE A 126 -32.87 -17.61 9.21
N THR A 127 -33.56 -16.56 9.66
CA THR A 127 -34.91 -16.17 9.25
C THR A 127 -35.01 -15.83 7.76
N THR A 128 -33.89 -15.55 7.08
CA THR A 128 -33.86 -15.29 5.63
C THR A 128 -34.05 -16.59 4.82
N PHE A 129 -33.64 -17.75 5.35
CA PHE A 129 -33.82 -19.05 4.69
C PHE A 129 -35.28 -19.48 4.58
N PHE A 130 -36.14 -19.06 5.50
CA PHE A 130 -37.55 -19.50 5.55
C PHE A 130 -38.52 -18.61 4.76
N LYS A 131 -38.06 -17.49 4.18
CA LYS A 131 -38.92 -16.58 3.41
C LYS A 131 -39.06 -16.94 1.92
N GLN A 132 -38.33 -17.93 1.42
CA GLN A 132 -38.36 -18.30 0.00
C GLN A 132 -39.26 -19.51 -0.26
N VAL A 133 -40.54 -19.41 0.11
CA VAL A 133 -41.59 -20.32 -0.36
C VAL A 133 -42.67 -19.47 -1.01
N GLY A 134 -42.33 -18.87 -2.16
CA GLY A 134 -43.25 -18.04 -2.92
C GLY A 134 -42.63 -17.59 -4.25
N SER A 135 -43.19 -18.10 -5.35
CA SER A 135 -42.84 -17.80 -6.75
C SER A 135 -41.53 -18.41 -7.27
N ASN A 136 -41.60 -19.68 -7.70
CA ASN A 136 -40.63 -20.27 -8.63
C ASN A 136 -40.76 -19.60 -10.02
N LYS A 137 -40.13 -18.45 -10.23
CA LYS A 137 -39.67 -18.09 -11.58
C LYS A 137 -38.51 -19.03 -11.90
N ARG A 138 -38.69 -19.96 -12.86
CA ARG A 138 -37.60 -20.77 -13.43
C ARG A 138 -36.46 -19.83 -13.83
N GLN A 139 -35.40 -19.76 -13.03
CA GLN A 139 -34.15 -19.16 -13.49
C GLN A 139 -33.68 -20.00 -14.68
N LYS A 140 -33.60 -19.38 -15.87
CA LYS A 140 -33.06 -20.05 -17.05
C LYS A 140 -31.63 -20.47 -16.71
N ILE A 141 -31.38 -21.78 -16.66
CA ILE A 141 -30.04 -22.32 -16.45
C ILE A 141 -29.19 -21.83 -17.63
N LYS A 142 -28.28 -20.88 -17.38
CA LYS A 142 -27.36 -20.38 -18.40
C LYS A 142 -26.46 -21.54 -18.81
N HIS A 143 -26.29 -21.75 -20.12
CA HIS A 143 -25.40 -22.78 -20.62
C HIS A 143 -23.96 -22.49 -20.16
N THR A 144 -23.19 -23.54 -19.86
CA THR A 144 -21.82 -23.46 -19.30
C THR A 144 -20.89 -22.59 -20.15
N PHE A 145 -21.12 -22.56 -21.46
CA PHE A 145 -20.40 -21.67 -22.39
C PHE A 145 -20.46 -20.18 -21.98
N PHE A 146 -21.62 -19.68 -21.56
CA PHE A 146 -21.83 -18.27 -21.22
C PHE A 146 -21.32 -17.93 -19.82
N THR A 147 -21.50 -18.85 -18.86
CA THR A 147 -21.06 -18.63 -17.47
C THR A 147 -19.53 -18.59 -17.35
N VAL A 148 -18.82 -19.49 -18.03
CA VAL A 148 -17.34 -19.54 -17.99
C VAL A 148 -16.69 -18.30 -18.63
N ARG A 149 -17.40 -17.62 -19.53
CA ARG A 149 -16.86 -16.48 -20.30
C ARG A 149 -17.37 -15.13 -19.80
N ASN A 150 -18.14 -15.11 -18.71
CA ASN A 150 -18.78 -13.90 -18.18
C ASN A 150 -19.58 -13.13 -19.25
N LEU A 151 -20.35 -13.87 -20.07
CA LEU A 151 -21.15 -13.29 -21.17
C LEU A 151 -22.62 -13.19 -20.77
N ASP A 152 -23.18 -11.99 -20.93
CA ASP A 152 -24.59 -11.68 -20.70
C ASP A 152 -25.25 -11.08 -21.94
N VAL A 153 -26.56 -11.35 -22.10
CA VAL A 153 -27.37 -10.72 -23.15
C VAL A 153 -27.86 -9.39 -22.61
N LEU A 154 -27.51 -8.31 -23.30
CA LEU A 154 -28.03 -6.98 -23.01
C LEU A 154 -29.37 -6.78 -23.75
N ASP A 155 -30.42 -6.46 -22.99
CA ASP A 155 -31.74 -6.15 -23.56
C ASP A 155 -31.82 -4.69 -24.08
N ALA A 156 -30.86 -3.84 -23.70
CA ALA A 156 -30.66 -2.47 -24.21
C ALA A 156 -29.23 -1.99 -23.94
N LEU A 157 -28.78 -0.98 -24.70
CA LEU A 157 -27.54 -0.24 -24.49
C LEU A 157 -27.74 0.92 -23.50
#